data_AF-A0ABD7HHF9-F1
#
_entry.id   AF-A0ABD7HHF9-F1
#
_cell.length_a   1.000
_cell.length_b   1.000
_cell.length_c   1.000
_cell.angle_alpha   90.00
_cell.angle_beta   90.00
_cell.angle_gamma   90.00
#
_symmetry.space_group_name_H-M   'P 1'
#
loop_
_entity.id
_entity.type
_entity.pdbx_description
1 polymer ?
#
loop_
_entity_poly.entity_id
_entity_poly.type
_entity_poly.pdbx_seq_one_letter_code
_entity_poly.pdbx_strand_id
1 'polypeptide(L)'
;MSAPLIQFSIYERAQHFWVRHIWMDFVIALAVVGGWVAMAALVCSVPYGLTAVPNDARRLLYQILATASATMGGFTLTSISILVNLLRTPMKTIDQLLPAADKRRVGSVFLSVLPWLLGLFVVAIIAVLTDANVAQGYWLLQSTVIGMAMAAACAIGRVVWVLRRLLVVTTD
;
A
#
# COMPACT_ATOMS: atom_id res chain seq x y z
N MET A 1 14.90 33.08 -24.46
CA MET A 1 13.63 32.37 -24.17
C MET A 1 13.98 30.97 -23.74
N SER A 2 13.73 30.66 -22.47
CA SER A 2 14.02 29.40 -21.79
C SER A 2 13.09 28.29 -22.28
N ALA A 3 13.59 27.44 -23.17
CA ALA A 3 12.90 26.21 -23.54
C ALA A 3 12.84 25.28 -22.31
N PRO A 4 11.65 24.85 -21.85
CA PRO A 4 11.57 23.97 -20.68
C PRO A 4 12.10 22.59 -21.05
N LEU A 5 13.11 22.17 -20.27
CA LEU A 5 13.74 20.86 -20.26
C LEU A 5 12.69 19.76 -20.04
N ILE A 6 12.60 18.83 -20.99
CA ILE A 6 11.94 17.52 -20.91
C ILE A 6 10.42 17.58 -20.62
N GLN A 7 9.62 17.41 -21.67
CA GLN A 7 8.19 17.11 -21.55
C GLN A 7 8.01 15.71 -20.96
N PHE A 8 7.95 15.61 -19.64
CA PHE A 8 7.50 14.40 -18.97
C PHE A 8 6.07 14.07 -19.41
N SER A 9 5.82 12.80 -19.72
CA SER A 9 4.47 12.30 -19.99
C SER A 9 3.56 12.57 -18.78
N ILE A 10 2.27 12.81 -19.02
CA ILE A 10 1.28 13.04 -17.94
C ILE A 10 1.30 11.87 -16.93
N TYR A 11 1.54 10.65 -17.42
CA TYR A 11 1.70 9.44 -16.60
C TYR A 11 2.94 9.51 -15.69
N GLU A 12 4.07 9.96 -16.21
CA GLU A 12 5.31 10.07 -15.44
C GLU A 12 5.19 11.17 -14.37
N ARG A 13 4.55 12.30 -14.70
CA ARG A 13 4.23 13.36 -13.73
C ARG A 13 3.31 12.86 -12.62
N ALA A 14 2.26 12.13 -12.96
CA ALA A 14 1.33 11.58 -11.98
C ALA A 14 2.01 10.56 -11.05
N GLN A 15 2.85 9.67 -11.59
CA GLN A 15 3.63 8.72 -10.80
C GLN A 15 4.61 9.43 -9.86
N HIS A 16 5.34 10.43 -10.36
CA HIS A 16 6.25 11.23 -9.55
C HIS A 16 5.51 11.98 -8.42
N PHE A 17 4.34 12.52 -8.72
CA PHE A 17 3.52 13.22 -7.74
C PHE A 17 2.98 12.27 -6.66
N TRP A 18 2.54 11.07 -7.06
CA TRP A 18 2.08 10.00 -6.18
C TRP A 18 3.15 9.43 -5.25
N VAL A 19 4.37 9.23 -5.75
CA VAL A 19 5.47 8.75 -4.92
C VAL A 19 5.92 9.83 -3.92
N ARG A 20 5.80 11.11 -4.28
CA ARG A 20 6.20 12.22 -3.41
C ARG A 20 5.21 12.48 -2.27
N HIS A 21 3.92 12.22 -2.48
CA HIS A 21 2.88 12.54 -1.49
C HIS A 21 2.23 11.26 -0.96
N ILE A 22 2.67 10.82 0.23
CA ILE A 22 2.07 9.69 0.98
C ILE A 22 0.55 9.82 1.09
N TRP A 23 0.03 11.04 1.25
CA TRP A 23 -1.41 11.29 1.36
C TRP A 23 -2.20 10.92 0.11
N MET A 24 -1.56 10.76 -1.05
CA MET A 24 -2.26 10.29 -2.25
C MET A 24 -2.75 8.85 -2.15
N ASP A 25 -2.18 8.01 -1.27
CA ASP A 25 -2.75 6.67 -1.03
C ASP A 25 -4.15 6.78 -0.44
N PHE A 26 -4.37 7.76 0.44
CA PHE A 26 -5.72 8.08 0.94
C PHE A 26 -6.60 8.60 -0.18
N VAL A 27 -6.11 9.47 -1.06
CA VAL A 27 -6.91 10.02 -2.17
C VAL A 27 -7.34 8.92 -3.13
N ILE A 28 -6.45 7.98 -3.47
CA ILE A 28 -6.78 6.84 -4.33
C ILE A 28 -7.78 5.91 -3.63
N ALA A 29 -7.54 5.58 -2.35
CA ALA A 29 -8.48 4.78 -1.58
C ALA A 29 -9.86 5.45 -1.48
N LEU A 30 -9.90 6.77 -1.24
CA LEU A 30 -11.13 7.56 -1.20
C LEU A 30 -11.81 7.63 -2.57
N ALA A 31 -11.06 7.74 -3.66
CA ALA A 31 -11.61 7.73 -5.01
C ALA A 31 -12.22 6.37 -5.37
N VAL A 32 -11.57 5.27 -4.98
CA VAL A 32 -12.09 3.91 -5.19
C VAL A 32 -13.34 3.66 -4.36
N VAL A 33 -13.28 3.91 -3.05
CA VAL A 33 -14.42 3.73 -2.14
C VAL A 33 -15.54 4.71 -2.47
N GLY A 34 -15.21 5.98 -2.70
CA GLY A 34 -16.16 7.02 -3.05
C GLY A 34 -16.81 6.80 -4.41
N GLY A 35 -16.04 6.38 -5.42
CA GLY A 35 -16.59 6.00 -6.73
C GLY A 35 -17.54 4.82 -6.62
N TRP A 36 -17.20 3.82 -5.80
CA TRP A 36 -18.08 2.69 -5.55
C TRP A 36 -19.35 3.08 -4.78
N VAL A 37 -19.25 3.88 -3.71
CA VAL A 37 -20.42 4.39 -2.97
C VAL A 37 -21.30 5.26 -3.86
N ALA A 38 -20.71 6.12 -4.70
CA ALA A 38 -21.45 6.95 -5.65
C ALA A 38 -22.19 6.10 -6.68
N MET A 39 -21.55 5.07 -7.23
CA MET A 39 -22.19 4.12 -8.13
C MET A 39 -23.35 3.36 -7.46
N ALA A 40 -23.19 2.96 -6.20
CA ALA A 40 -24.28 2.32 -5.44
C ALA A 40 -25.45 3.27 -5.17
N ALA A 41 -25.14 4.52 -4.83
CA ALA A 41 -26.13 5.57 -4.59
C ALA A 41 -26.92 5.93 -5.86
N LEU A 42 -26.25 5.96 -7.03
CA LEU A 42 -26.89 6.20 -8.33
C LEU A 42 -27.92 5.12 -8.70
N VAL A 43 -27.76 3.90 -8.19
CA VAL A 43 -28.65 2.75 -8.45
C VAL A 43 -29.66 2.56 -7.29
N CYS A 44 -29.82 3.55 -6.40
CA CYS A 44 -30.70 3.49 -5.21
C CYS A 44 -30.53 2.21 -4.39
N SER A 45 -29.30 1.72 -4.31
CA SER A 45 -28.98 0.40 -3.77
C SER A 45 -27.95 0.53 -2.65
N VAL A 46 -28.08 -0.28 -1.59
CA VAL A 46 -26.99 -0.47 -0.62
C VAL A 46 -25.78 -1.00 -1.42
N PRO A 47 -24.53 -0.53 -1.20
CA PRO A 47 -23.39 -0.96 -2.00
C PRO A 47 -23.25 -2.49 -2.00
N TYR A 48 -23.67 -3.10 -3.12
CA TYR A 48 -23.71 -4.54 -3.36
C TYR A 48 -22.32 -5.12 -3.68
N GLY A 49 -21.32 -4.89 -2.83
CA GLY A 49 -20.00 -5.52 -3.03
C GLY A 49 -19.93 -6.88 -2.37
N LEU A 50 -19.62 -6.90 -1.07
CA LEU A 50 -19.45 -8.12 -0.28
C LEU A 50 -20.74 -8.53 0.46
N THR A 51 -21.79 -7.72 0.39
CA THR A 51 -23.10 -8.01 0.98
C THR A 51 -23.88 -9.07 0.22
N ALA A 52 -23.65 -9.18 -1.10
CA ALA A 52 -24.22 -10.22 -1.96
C ALA A 52 -23.37 -11.49 -2.00
N VAL A 53 -22.18 -11.47 -1.40
CA VAL A 53 -21.24 -12.59 -1.37
C VAL A 53 -21.57 -13.52 -0.19
N PRO A 54 -21.57 -14.85 -0.38
CA PRO A 54 -21.77 -15.80 0.71
C PRO A 54 -20.80 -15.56 1.86
N ASN A 55 -21.26 -15.77 3.09
CA ASN A 55 -20.50 -15.47 4.30
C ASN A 55 -19.12 -16.17 4.33
N ASP A 56 -19.06 -17.42 3.87
CA ASP A 56 -17.81 -18.19 3.84
C ASP A 56 -16.77 -17.59 2.88
N ALA A 57 -17.20 -17.12 1.70
CA ALA A 57 -16.32 -16.47 0.74
C ALA A 57 -15.80 -15.12 1.27
N ARG A 58 -16.64 -14.37 1.98
CA ARG A 58 -16.24 -13.11 2.62
C ARG A 58 -15.26 -13.34 3.78
N ARG A 59 -15.49 -14.37 4.59
CA ARG A 59 -14.57 -14.79 5.65
C ARG A 59 -13.21 -15.17 5.07
N LEU A 60 -13.18 -15.98 4.01
CA LEU A 60 -11.94 -16.37 3.34
C LEU A 60 -11.19 -15.15 2.80
N LEU A 61 -11.88 -14.20 2.18
CA LEU A 61 -11.26 -12.97 1.69
C LEU A 61 -10.58 -12.17 2.81
N TYR A 62 -11.25 -11.97 3.95
CA TYR A 62 -10.65 -11.27 5.07
C TYR A 62 -9.46 -12.03 5.68
N GLN A 63 -9.54 -13.35 5.76
CA GLN A 63 -8.43 -14.18 6.21
C GLN A 63 -7.22 -14.06 5.28
N ILE A 64 -7.43 -14.11 3.96
CA ILE A 64 -6.37 -13.92 2.97
C ILE A 64 -5.73 -12.54 3.13
N LEU A 65 -6.54 -11.48 3.30
CA LEU A 65 -6.02 -10.12 3.52
C LEU A 65 -5.23 -10.00 4.83
N ALA A 66 -5.71 -10.60 5.92
CA ALA A 66 -5.00 -10.63 7.20
C ALA A 66 -3.67 -11.39 7.08
N THR A 67 -3.67 -12.56 6.44
CA THR A 67 -2.43 -13.33 6.21
C THR A 67 -1.46 -12.57 5.33
N ALA A 68 -1.92 -12.05 4.19
CA ALA A 68 -1.07 -11.31 3.26
C ALA A 68 -0.47 -10.06 3.90
N SER A 69 -1.25 -9.29 4.67
CA SER A 69 -0.75 -8.12 5.38
C SER A 69 0.26 -8.48 6.47
N ALA A 70 0.00 -9.53 7.26
CA ALA A 70 0.94 -10.00 8.27
C ALA A 70 2.26 -10.49 7.65
N THR A 71 2.19 -11.27 6.56
CA THR A 71 3.36 -11.77 5.84
C THR A 71 4.17 -10.62 5.25
N MET A 72 3.53 -9.68 4.54
CA MET A 72 4.21 -8.50 3.99
C MET A 72 4.79 -7.60 5.09
N GLY A 73 4.11 -7.49 6.23
CA GLY A 73 4.58 -6.80 7.43
C GLY A 73 5.85 -7.45 7.99
N GLY A 74 5.87 -8.79 8.08
CA GLY A 74 7.05 -9.55 8.46
C GLY A 74 8.23 -9.32 7.50
N PHE A 75 7.99 -9.43 6.19
CA PHE A 75 9.02 -9.17 5.17
C PHE A 75 9.60 -7.75 5.24
N THR A 76 8.75 -6.74 5.45
CA THR A 76 9.19 -5.35 5.61
C THR A 76 10.05 -5.18 6.85
N LEU A 77 9.66 -5.75 8.00
CA LEU A 77 10.45 -5.72 9.23
C LEU A 77 11.80 -6.44 9.09
N THR A 78 11.82 -7.64 8.51
CA THR A 78 13.08 -8.38 8.25
C THR A 78 14.00 -7.59 7.33
N SER A 79 13.46 -6.98 6.26
CA SER A 79 14.25 -6.14 5.34
C SER A 79 14.85 -4.93 6.04
N ILE A 80 14.08 -4.25 6.89
CA ILE A 80 14.57 -3.12 7.69
C ILE A 80 15.65 -3.60 8.69
N SER A 81 15.44 -4.74 9.34
CA SER A 81 16.41 -5.31 10.27
C SER A 81 17.75 -5.59 9.59
N ILE A 82 17.73 -6.21 8.41
CA ILE A 82 18.93 -6.44 7.58
C ILE A 82 19.58 -5.11 7.21
N LEU A 83 18.81 -4.12 6.74
CA LEU A 83 19.32 -2.81 6.37
C LEU A 83 20.02 -2.13 7.56
N VAL A 84 19.41 -2.13 8.74
CA VAL A 84 19.98 -1.56 9.96
C VAL A 84 21.23 -2.33 10.40
N ASN A 85 21.21 -3.67 10.30
CA ASN A 85 22.35 -4.49 10.64
C ASN A 85 23.55 -4.23 9.72
N LEU A 86 23.31 -4.10 8.41
CA LEU A 86 24.32 -3.75 7.41
C LEU A 86 24.86 -2.33 7.59
N LEU A 87 24.05 -1.39 8.10
CA LEU A 87 24.51 -0.04 8.44
C LEU A 87 25.38 -0.01 9.70
N ARG A 88 25.21 -0.98 10.62
CA ARG A 88 26.01 -1.09 11.84
C ARG A 88 27.31 -1.88 11.64
N THR A 89 27.36 -2.76 10.64
CA THR A 89 28.59 -3.50 10.29
C THR A 89 29.41 -2.69 9.29
N PRO A 90 30.62 -2.20 9.66
CA PRO A 90 31.42 -1.35 8.78
C PRO A 90 32.00 -2.17 7.62
N MET A 91 31.25 -2.28 6.52
CA MET A 91 31.75 -2.87 5.28
C MET A 91 32.38 -1.78 4.42
N LYS A 92 33.68 -1.52 4.68
CA LYS A 92 34.53 -0.56 3.93
C LYS A 92 34.45 -0.71 2.40
N THR A 93 34.02 -1.86 1.89
CA THR A 93 33.99 -2.17 0.44
C THR A 93 32.61 -1.98 -0.22
N ILE A 94 31.50 -1.99 0.54
CA ILE A 94 30.13 -1.81 -0.01
C ILE A 94 29.57 -0.40 0.30
N ASP A 95 30.07 0.27 1.35
CA ASP A 95 29.68 1.65 1.66
C ASP A 95 30.06 2.67 0.57
N GLN A 96 30.98 2.34 -0.34
CA GLN A 96 31.29 3.17 -1.51
C GLN A 96 30.26 3.08 -2.64
N LEU A 97 29.41 2.05 -2.68
CA LEU A 97 28.48 1.80 -3.79
C LEU A 97 27.08 2.42 -3.60
N LEU A 98 26.71 2.79 -2.37
CA LEU A 98 25.40 3.40 -2.08
C LEU A 98 25.56 4.55 -1.06
N PRO A 99 25.43 5.82 -1.48
CA PRO A 99 25.47 6.97 -0.59
C PRO A 99 24.55 6.79 0.62
N ALA A 100 25.01 7.16 1.82
CA ALA A 100 24.22 7.01 3.06
C ALA A 100 22.83 7.70 3.00
N ALA A 101 22.68 8.72 2.15
CA ALA A 101 21.41 9.39 1.87
C ALA A 101 20.37 8.45 1.22
N ASP A 102 20.78 7.60 0.29
CA ASP A 102 19.89 6.68 -0.42
C ASP A 102 19.43 5.54 0.49
N LYS A 103 20.31 5.02 1.35
CA LYS A 103 19.97 3.99 2.35
C LYS A 103 18.90 4.48 3.33
N ARG A 104 19.01 5.72 3.83
CA ARG A 104 17.99 6.34 4.70
C ARG A 104 16.67 6.54 3.97
N ARG A 105 16.73 6.92 2.69
CA ARG A 105 15.53 7.10 1.86
C ARG A 105 14.79 5.78 1.66
N VAL A 106 15.50 4.70 1.32
CA VAL A 106 14.91 3.35 1.23
C VAL A 106 14.27 2.96 2.56
N GLY A 107 15.01 3.07 3.67
CA GLY A 107 14.47 2.75 5.00
C GLY A 107 13.19 3.52 5.33
N SER A 108 13.14 4.82 5.03
CA SER A 108 11.94 5.65 5.26
C SER A 108 10.74 5.21 4.42
N VAL A 109 10.96 4.80 3.17
CA VAL A 109 9.90 4.32 2.28
C VAL A 109 9.35 2.98 2.78
N PHE A 110 10.20 2.05 3.19
CA PHE A 110 9.76 0.77 3.79
C PHE A 110 8.98 0.99 5.09
N LEU A 111 9.46 1.87 5.98
CA LEU A 111 8.76 2.21 7.22
C LEU A 111 7.39 2.83 6.96
N SER A 112 7.24 3.61 5.88
CA SER A 112 5.96 4.23 5.54
C SER A 112 4.86 3.22 5.17
N VAL A 113 5.20 1.98 4.82
CA VAL A 113 4.24 0.93 4.45
C VAL A 113 3.69 0.19 5.68
N LEU A 114 4.47 0.13 6.77
CA LEU A 114 4.08 -0.62 7.97
C LEU A 114 2.73 -0.19 8.58
N PRO A 115 2.41 1.12 8.72
CA PRO A 115 1.12 1.54 9.26
C PRO A 115 -0.07 1.04 8.42
N TRP A 116 0.11 0.97 7.10
CA TRP A 116 -0.92 0.52 6.17
C TRP A 116 -1.15 -0.98 6.25
N LEU A 117 -0.08 -1.77 6.31
CA LEU A 117 -0.16 -3.21 6.47
C LEU A 117 -0.75 -3.57 7.83
N LEU A 118 -0.30 -2.89 8.90
CA LEU A 118 -0.86 -3.08 10.24
C LEU A 118 -2.35 -2.70 10.29
N GLY A 119 -2.71 -1.56 9.70
CA GLY A 119 -4.10 -1.12 9.64
C GLY A 119 -4.98 -2.10 8.86
N LEU A 120 -4.53 -2.59 7.70
CA LEU A 120 -5.23 -3.62 6.93
C LEU A 120 -5.37 -4.91 7.75
N PHE A 121 -4.31 -5.34 8.44
CA PHE A 121 -4.34 -6.52 9.29
C PHE A 121 -5.38 -6.40 10.41
N VAL A 122 -5.36 -5.30 11.16
CA VAL A 122 -6.30 -5.03 12.26
C VAL A 122 -7.73 -4.98 11.74
N VAL A 123 -7.98 -4.23 10.65
CA VAL A 123 -9.33 -4.11 10.06
C VAL A 123 -9.82 -5.46 9.53
N ALA A 124 -8.95 -6.26 8.91
CA ALA A 124 -9.30 -7.59 8.43
C ALA A 124 -9.64 -8.55 9.59
N ILE A 125 -8.91 -8.51 10.71
CA ILE A 125 -9.26 -9.28 11.92
C ILE A 125 -10.62 -8.87 12.46
N ILE A 126 -10.86 -7.55 12.60
CA ILE A 126 -12.16 -7.05 13.05
C ILE A 126 -13.26 -7.56 12.12
N ALA A 127 -13.03 -7.54 10.81
CA ALA A 127 -13.98 -8.05 9.81
C ALA A 127 -14.25 -9.56 9.96
N VAL A 128 -13.22 -10.38 10.20
CA VAL A 128 -13.38 -11.82 10.47
C VAL A 128 -14.19 -12.07 11.75
N LEU A 129 -13.93 -11.29 12.82
CA LEU A 129 -14.58 -11.48 14.11
C LEU A 129 -16.02 -10.98 14.14
N THR A 130 -16.36 -9.99 13.31
CA THR A 130 -17.67 -9.31 13.35
C THR A 130 -18.48 -9.57 12.08
N ASP A 131 -18.04 -9.00 10.96
CA ASP A 131 -18.73 -8.99 9.68
C ASP A 131 -18.92 -10.38 9.07
N ALA A 132 -17.93 -11.26 9.20
CA ALA A 132 -17.99 -12.64 8.70
C ALA A 132 -18.91 -13.58 9.52
N ASN A 133 -19.67 -13.07 10.48
CA ASN A 133 -20.66 -13.84 11.23
C ASN A 133 -22.10 -13.38 10.97
N VAL A 134 -22.30 -12.36 10.11
CA VAL A 134 -23.61 -11.77 9.80
C VAL A 134 -23.99 -12.12 8.37
N ALA A 135 -25.25 -12.49 8.09
CA ALA A 135 -25.67 -12.95 6.76
C ALA A 135 -25.31 -11.96 5.63
N GLN A 136 -25.62 -10.68 5.81
CA GLN A 136 -25.31 -9.63 4.82
C GLN A 136 -24.01 -8.86 5.12
N GLY A 137 -23.48 -8.96 6.33
CA GLY A 137 -22.34 -8.15 6.78
C GLY A 137 -22.68 -6.65 6.93
N TYR A 138 -21.73 -5.89 7.45
CA TYR A 138 -21.74 -4.45 7.62
C TYR A 138 -21.03 -3.77 6.45
N TRP A 139 -21.80 -3.05 5.63
CA TRP A 139 -21.29 -2.35 4.44
C TRP A 139 -20.15 -1.36 4.76
N LEU A 140 -20.21 -0.67 5.91
CA LEU A 140 -19.14 0.24 6.36
C LEU A 140 -17.82 -0.51 6.56
N LEU A 141 -17.89 -1.70 7.14
CA LEU A 141 -16.74 -2.51 7.47
C LEU A 141 -16.12 -3.07 6.19
N GLN A 142 -16.96 -3.56 5.28
CA GLN A 142 -16.55 -3.98 3.93
C GLN A 142 -15.85 -2.86 3.15
N SER A 143 -16.41 -1.65 3.19
CA SER A 143 -15.84 -0.46 2.53
C SER A 143 -14.48 -0.09 3.13
N THR A 144 -14.36 -0.17 4.46
CA THR A 144 -13.11 0.11 5.18
C THR A 144 -12.03 -0.93 4.85
N VAL A 145 -12.38 -2.21 4.80
CA VAL A 145 -11.46 -3.30 4.40
C VAL A 145 -10.93 -3.04 3.00
N ILE A 146 -11.80 -2.71 2.04
CA ILE A 146 -11.41 -2.49 0.64
C ILE A 146 -10.58 -1.21 0.49
N GLY A 147 -10.94 -0.14 1.19
CA GLY A 147 -10.15 1.09 1.23
C GLY A 147 -8.74 0.84 1.79
N MET A 148 -8.62 0.09 2.89
CA MET A 148 -7.33 -0.26 3.48
C MET A 148 -6.52 -1.22 2.59
N ALA A 149 -7.18 -2.17 1.92
CA ALA A 149 -6.51 -3.07 0.99
C ALA A 149 -5.90 -2.29 -0.18
N MET A 150 -6.64 -1.32 -0.72
CA MET A 150 -6.16 -0.46 -1.80
C MET A 150 -5.00 0.45 -1.33
N ALA A 151 -5.12 1.06 -0.15
CA ALA A 151 -4.06 1.88 0.41
C ALA A 151 -2.77 1.08 0.66
N ALA A 152 -2.89 -0.14 1.20
CA ALA A 152 -1.77 -1.05 1.38
C ALA A 152 -1.14 -1.47 0.05
N ALA A 153 -1.94 -1.80 -0.96
CA ALA A 153 -1.45 -2.14 -2.30
C ALA A 153 -0.69 -0.97 -2.94
N CYS A 154 -1.22 0.26 -2.80
CA CYS A 154 -0.55 1.49 -3.25
C CYS A 154 0.79 1.68 -2.52
N ALA A 155 0.81 1.55 -1.20
CA ALA A 155 2.03 1.68 -0.40
C ALA A 155 3.11 0.66 -0.82
N ILE A 156 2.73 -0.59 -1.07
CA ILE A 156 3.64 -1.61 -1.61
C ILE A 156 4.13 -1.22 -3.02
N GLY A 157 3.22 -0.80 -3.91
CA GLY A 157 3.58 -0.36 -5.25
C GLY A 157 4.59 0.79 -5.25
N ARG A 158 4.50 1.71 -4.28
CA ARG A 158 5.46 2.80 -4.08
C ARG A 158 6.85 2.24 -3.74
N VAL A 159 6.94 1.25 -2.85
CA VAL A 159 8.23 0.59 -2.52
C VAL A 159 8.84 -0.01 -3.78
N VAL A 160 8.06 -0.79 -4.55
CA VAL A 160 8.53 -1.43 -5.79
C VAL A 160 9.04 -0.39 -6.79
N TRP A 161 8.31 0.72 -6.96
CA TRP A 161 8.73 1.79 -7.87
C TRP A 161 10.04 2.45 -7.42
N VAL A 162 10.18 2.77 -6.13
CA VAL A 162 11.41 3.39 -5.59
C VAL A 162 12.60 2.46 -5.76
N LEU A 163 12.43 1.17 -5.47
CA LEU A 163 13.48 0.16 -5.66
C LEU A 163 13.87 0.03 -7.14
N ARG A 164 12.90 -0.08 -8.04
CA ARG A 164 13.15 -0.15 -9.49
C ARG A 164 13.97 1.06 -9.95
N ARG A 165 13.62 2.26 -9.49
CA ARG A 165 14.33 3.48 -9.87
C ARG A 165 15.75 3.52 -9.34
N LEU A 166 15.97 3.11 -8.09
CA LEU A 166 17.31 3.03 -7.52
C LEU A 166 18.19 2.06 -8.29
N LEU A 167 17.65 0.89 -8.67
CA LEU A 167 18.38 -0.11 -9.45
C LEU A 167 18.83 0.43 -10.81
N VAL A 168 17.94 1.12 -11.53
CA VAL A 168 18.27 1.75 -12.82
C VAL A 168 19.38 2.78 -12.66
N VAL A 169 19.29 3.67 -11.66
CA VAL A 169 20.31 4.71 -11.41
C VAL A 169 21.67 4.13 -11.01
N THR A 170 21.71 2.94 -10.40
CA THR A 170 22.97 2.27 -10.04
C THR A 170 23.57 1.41 -11.15
N THR A 171 22.81 1.13 -12.22
CA THR A 171 23.28 0.31 -13.34
C THR A 171 23.77 1.12 -14.55
N ASP A 172 23.42 2.41 -14.62
CA ASP A 172 23.98 3.41 -15.54
C ASP A 172 25.20 4.10 -14.93
#